data_AF-A0A8T5M7N4-F1
#
_entry.id   AF-A0A8T5M7N4-F1
#
_cell.length_a   1.000
_cell.length_b   1.000
_cell.length_c   1.000
_cell.angle_alpha   90.00
_cell.angle_beta   90.00
_cell.angle_gamma   90.00
#
_symmetry.space_group_name_H-M   'P 1'
#
loop_
_entity.id
_entity.type
_entity.pdbx_description
1 polymer ?
#
loop_
_entity_poly.entity_id
_entity_poly.type
_entity_poly.pdbx_seq_one_letter_code
_entity_poly.pdbx_strand_id
1 'polypeptide(L)'
;MATYKAKSVVISRKPLHDKEEEWSAFIGLFNENNPHLKAKVPFKVIEVPHIEKIRIRELRNISYYLRGNDIVINNLTELSIETKDDIMTLTGKQNL
;
A
#
# COMPACT_ATOMS: atom_id res chain seq x y z
N MET A 1 7.40 14.06 0.14
CA MET A 1 5.98 13.65 0.09
C MET A 1 5.57 13.52 -1.38
N ALA A 2 5.00 12.39 -1.77
CA ALA A 2 4.51 12.15 -3.13
C ALA A 2 3.01 11.82 -3.10
N THR A 3 2.26 12.36 -4.06
CA THR A 3 0.79 12.23 -4.12
C THR A 3 0.36 11.58 -5.42
N TYR A 4 -0.62 10.68 -5.33
CA TYR A 4 -1.08 9.84 -6.44
C TYR A 4 -2.61 9.82 -6.51
N LYS A 5 -3.16 9.90 -7.72
CA LYS A 5 -4.58 9.58 -7.97
C LYS A 5 -4.72 8.06 -8.13
N ALA A 6 -5.54 7.44 -7.29
CA ALA A 6 -5.84 6.02 -7.34
C ALA A 6 -7.22 5.78 -6.72
N LYS A 7 -7.91 4.70 -7.12
CA LYS A 7 -9.16 4.26 -6.48
C LYS A 7 -8.93 3.28 -5.34
N SER A 8 -7.87 2.49 -5.42
CA SER A 8 -7.43 1.66 -4.30
C SER A 8 -5.92 1.47 -4.31
N VAL A 9 -5.41 0.98 -3.19
CA VAL A 9 -4.02 0.56 -3.03
C VAL A 9 -3.96 -0.79 -2.36
N VAL A 10 -3.03 -1.64 -2.82
CA VAL A 10 -2.61 -2.86 -2.14
C VAL A 10 -1.26 -2.59 -1.50
N ILE A 11 -1.16 -2.89 -0.22
CA ILE A 11 0.05 -2.76 0.59
C ILE A 11 0.48 -4.17 0.96
N SER A 12 1.71 -4.51 0.61
CA SER A 12 2.28 -5.81 0.96
C SER A 12 3.74 -5.65 1.39
N ARG A 13 4.27 -6.68 2.04
CA ARG A 13 5.70 -6.83 2.28
C ARG A 13 6.23 -7.88 1.30
N LYS A 14 7.45 -7.68 0.82
CA LYS A 14 8.18 -8.71 0.08
C LYS A 14 8.53 -9.87 1.04
N PRO A 15 8.44 -11.14 0.59
CA PRO A 15 8.99 -12.25 1.36
C PRO A 15 10.49 -12.03 1.57
N LEU A 16 10.97 -12.21 2.80
CA LEU A 16 12.40 -12.26 3.08
C LEU A 16 12.95 -13.59 2.55
N HIS A 17 14.02 -13.54 1.77
CA HIS A 17 14.84 -14.72 1.53
C HIS A 17 15.85 -14.86 2.68
N ASP A 18 16.31 -16.09 2.98
CA ASP A 18 17.07 -16.50 4.19
C ASP A 18 18.37 -15.70 4.51
N LYS A 19 18.71 -14.67 3.74
CA LYS A 19 19.86 -13.78 3.92
C LYS A 19 19.53 -12.28 3.92
N GLU A 20 18.27 -11.90 3.72
CA GLU A 20 17.86 -10.50 3.76
C GLU A 20 17.37 -10.17 5.18
N GLU A 21 18.07 -9.24 5.84
CA GLU A 21 17.67 -8.68 7.15
C GLU A 21 16.67 -7.51 7.00
N GLU A 22 16.31 -7.15 5.76
CA GLU A 22 15.69 -5.87 5.46
C GLU A 22 14.29 -6.03 4.85
N TRP A 23 13.29 -5.40 5.47
CA TRP A 23 11.93 -5.39 4.96
C TRP A 23 11.75 -4.35 3.87
N SER A 24 11.10 -4.75 2.76
CA SER A 24 10.70 -3.85 1.68
C SER A 24 9.19 -3.67 1.65
N ALA A 25 8.75 -2.42 1.59
CA ALA A 25 7.35 -2.05 1.40
C ALA A 25 7.01 -2.07 -0.09
N PHE A 26 5.91 -2.74 -0.44
CA PHE A 26 5.41 -2.81 -1.80
C PHE A 26 4.00 -2.23 -1.88
N ILE A 27 3.84 -1.16 -2.66
CA ILE A 27 2.60 -0.40 -2.78
C ILE A 27 2.11 -0.47 -4.23
N GLY A 28 1.06 -1.25 -4.48
CA GLY A 28 0.39 -1.33 -5.78
C GLY A 28 -0.77 -0.34 -5.87
N LEU A 29 -0.76 0.57 -6.84
CA LEU A 29 -1.84 1.53 -7.08
C LEU A 29 -2.78 1.05 -8.19
N PHE A 30 -4.10 1.19 -7.98
CA PHE A 30 -5.13 0.67 -8.88
C PHE A 30 -6.20 1.70 -9.22
N ASN A 31 -6.74 1.60 -10.44
CA ASN A 31 -7.83 2.45 -10.94
C ASN A 31 -9.23 1.92 -10.61
N GLU A 32 -9.32 0.89 -9.77
CA GLU A 32 -10.56 0.30 -9.30
C GLU A 32 -10.44 -0.23 -7.87
N ASN A 33 -11.59 -0.42 -7.23
CA ASN A 33 -11.68 -1.05 -5.92
C ASN A 33 -11.57 -2.57 -6.03
N ASN A 34 -11.15 -3.19 -4.93
CA ASN A 34 -11.02 -4.64 -4.78
C ASN A 34 -10.24 -5.31 -5.92
N PRO A 35 -9.03 -4.83 -6.25
CA PRO A 35 -8.26 -5.34 -7.39
C PRO A 35 -7.90 -6.82 -7.25
N HIS A 36 -7.79 -7.31 -6.01
CA HIS A 36 -7.53 -8.72 -5.67
C HIS A 36 -8.67 -9.67 -6.08
N LEU A 37 -9.91 -9.20 -6.23
CA LEU A 37 -11.04 -10.04 -6.69
C LEU A 37 -11.11 -10.15 -8.22
N LYS A 38 -10.41 -9.26 -8.94
CA LYS A 38 -10.56 -9.10 -10.39
C LYS A 38 -9.29 -9.44 -11.16
N ALA A 39 -8.28 -10.01 -10.49
CA ALA A 39 -6.96 -10.32 -11.06
C ALA A 39 -6.33 -9.12 -11.80
N LYS A 40 -6.46 -7.93 -11.22
CA LYS A 40 -5.99 -6.69 -11.84
C LYS A 40 -4.55 -6.45 -11.48
N VAL A 41 -3.79 -5.95 -12.45
CA VAL A 41 -2.41 -5.48 -12.25
C VAL A 41 -2.41 -4.02 -11.81
N PRO A 42 -1.50 -3.62 -10.91
CA PRO A 42 -1.36 -2.22 -10.53
C PRO A 42 -0.90 -1.41 -11.74
N PHE A 43 -1.43 -0.19 -11.90
CA PHE A 43 -0.92 0.72 -12.93
C PHE A 43 0.43 1.32 -12.53
N LYS A 44 0.74 1.30 -11.23
CA LYS A 44 2.03 1.74 -10.67
C LYS A 44 2.35 0.91 -9.44
N VAL A 45 3.60 0.48 -9.37
CA VAL A 45 4.21 -0.16 -8.20
C VAL A 45 5.20 0.82 -7.60
N ILE A 46 5.18 0.95 -6.29
CA ILE A 46 6.19 1.68 -5.53
C ILE A 46 6.82 0.68 -4.57
N GLU A 47 8.09 0.36 -4.82
CA GLU A 47 8.92 -0.48 -3.95
C GLU A 47 9.86 0.44 -3.18
N VAL A 48 9.86 0.32 -1.86
CA VAL A 48 10.74 1.10 -0.97
C VAL A 48 11.46 0.13 -0.04
N PRO A 49 12.79 -0.02 -0.17
CA PRO A 49 13.58 -0.87 0.72
C PRO A 49 13.75 -0.21 2.09
N HIS A 50 14.21 -1.00 3.07
CA HIS A 50 14.49 -0.56 4.45
C HIS A 50 13.29 0.12 5.14
N ILE A 51 12.10 -0.47 5.04
CA ILE A 51 10.90 0.03 5.72
C ILE A 51 10.49 -0.93 6.82
N GLU A 52 10.69 -0.51 8.08
CA GLU A 52 10.31 -1.30 9.26
C GLU A 52 8.79 -1.36 9.44
N LYS A 53 8.09 -0.26 9.13
CA LYS A 53 6.64 -0.19 9.31
C LYS A 53 5.95 0.78 8.37
N ILE A 54 4.72 0.43 8.02
CA ILE A 54 3.78 1.29 7.31
C ILE A 54 2.72 1.78 8.28
N ARG A 55 2.56 3.10 8.38
CA ARG A 55 1.55 3.76 9.21
C ARG A 55 0.44 4.28 8.32
N ILE A 56 -0.77 3.79 8.54
CA ILE A 56 -1.97 4.30 7.86
C ILE A 56 -2.63 5.34 8.76
N ARG A 57 -2.86 6.55 8.24
CA ARG A 57 -3.52 7.65 8.96
C ARG A 57 -4.70 8.17 8.17
N GLU A 58 -5.79 8.46 8.88
CA GLU A 58 -6.99 9.15 8.34
C GLU A 58 -7.70 8.43 7.18
N LEU A 59 -7.41 7.13 6.99
CA LEU A 59 -8.10 6.25 6.04
C LEU A 59 -8.96 5.24 6.81
N ARG A 60 -10.14 4.92 6.28
CA ARG A 60 -11.17 4.13 6.99
C ARG A 60 -11.57 2.86 6.25
N ASN A 61 -11.73 2.91 4.92
CA ASN A 61 -12.08 1.73 4.14
C ASN A 61 -10.84 0.86 3.88
N ILE A 62 -10.46 0.07 4.89
CA ILE A 62 -9.27 -0.76 4.93
C ILE A 62 -9.68 -2.22 5.15
N SER A 63 -9.07 -3.14 4.42
CA SER A 63 -9.29 -4.57 4.53
C SER A 63 -7.95 -5.29 4.66
N TYR A 64 -7.83 -6.19 5.64
CA TYR A 64 -6.64 -7.02 5.84
C TYR A 64 -6.94 -8.47 5.45
N TYR A 65 -6.16 -9.01 4.50
CA TYR A 65 -6.39 -10.34 3.91
C TYR A 65 -5.47 -11.39 4.54
N LEU A 66 -6.06 -12.27 5.35
CA LEU A 66 -5.33 -13.28 6.15
C LEU A 66 -4.67 -14.40 5.34
N ARG A 67 -5.11 -14.66 4.10
CA ARG A 67 -4.54 -15.74 3.26
C ARG A 67 -3.14 -15.41 2.71
N GLY A 68 -2.77 -14.13 2.71
CA GLY A 68 -1.43 -13.67 2.36
C GLY A 68 -0.92 -12.78 3.48
N ASN A 69 -0.78 -11.49 3.16
CA ASN A 69 -0.32 -10.47 4.10
C ASN A 69 -0.68 -9.07 3.57
N ASP A 70 -1.70 -9.00 2.73
CA ASP A 70 -2.05 -7.80 1.98
C ASP A 70 -3.05 -6.95 2.76
N ILE A 71 -2.81 -5.66 2.77
CA ILE A 71 -3.78 -4.66 3.20
C ILE A 71 -4.29 -3.95 1.95
N VAL A 72 -5.60 -3.87 1.78
CA VAL A 72 -6.24 -3.12 0.70
C VAL A 72 -6.93 -1.91 1.28
N ILE A 73 -6.66 -0.74 0.72
CA ILE A 73 -7.40 0.49 1.04
C ILE A 73 -8.20 0.87 -0.20
N ASN A 74 -9.53 0.88 -0.07
CA ASN A 74 -10.46 1.15 -1.17
C ASN A 74 -10.99 2.59 -1.12
N ASN A 75 -11.77 2.96 -2.13
CA ASN A 75 -12.52 4.21 -2.21
C ASN A 75 -11.62 5.46 -2.17
N LEU A 76 -10.35 5.33 -2.55
CA LEU A 76 -9.45 6.46 -2.65
C LEU A 76 -9.85 7.37 -3.82
N THR A 77 -9.58 8.66 -3.65
CA THR A 77 -9.46 9.61 -4.76
C THR A 77 -8.02 10.07 -4.90
N GLU A 78 -7.29 10.06 -3.79
CA GLU A 78 -5.91 10.49 -3.67
C GLU A 78 -5.22 9.71 -2.53
N LEU A 79 -3.97 9.30 -2.76
CA LEU A 79 -3.07 8.72 -1.78
C LEU A 79 -1.81 9.57 -1.69
N SER A 80 -1.41 9.95 -0.48
CA SER A 80 -0.14 10.61 -0.20
C SER A 80 0.78 9.68 0.59
N ILE A 81 2.03 9.62 0.14
CA ILE A 81 3.08 8.77 0.71
C ILE A 81 4.23 9.66 1.18
N GLU A 82 4.63 9.46 2.43
CA GLU A 82 5.80 10.09 3.03
C GLU A 82 6.65 9.02 3.71
N THR A 83 7.97 9.09 3.53
CA THR A 83 8.93 8.21 4.18
C THR A 83 9.86 9.03 5.06
N LYS A 84 10.01 8.64 6.33
CA LYS A 84 10.92 9.27 7.28
C LYS A 84 11.38 8.23 8.30
N ASP A 85 12.68 8.16 8.59
CA ASP A 85 13.28 7.27 9.59
C ASP A 85 12.78 5.81 9.46
N ASP A 86 12.82 5.25 8.25
CA ASP A 86 12.36 3.88 7.91
C ASP A 86 10.87 3.61 8.15
N ILE A 87 10.08 4.68 8.35
CA ILE A 87 8.63 4.66 8.49
C ILE A 87 7.99 5.24 7.25
N MET A 88 7.16 4.45 6.58
CA MET A 88 6.30 4.94 5.51
C MET A 88 4.93 5.30 6.07
N THR A 89 4.50 6.55 5.92
CA THR A 89 3.16 7.01 6.30
C THR A 89 2.29 7.17 5.06
N LEU A 90 1.13 6.51 5.08
CA LEU A 90 0.08 6.59 4.07
C LEU A 90 -1.10 7.41 4.61
N THR A 91 -1.45 8.46 3.89
CA THR A 91 -2.62 9.32 4.12
C THR A 91 -3.37 9.50 2.80
N GLY A 92 -4.57 10.08 2.83
CA GLY A 92 -5.28 10.34 1.57
C GLY A 92 -6.72 10.77 1.76
N LYS A 93 -7.44 10.85 0.64
CA LYS A 93 -8.85 11.22 0.59
C LYS A 93 -9.68 10.04 0.09
N GLN A 94 -10.80 9.77 0.76
CA GLN A 94 -11.73 8.71 0.39
C GLN A 94 -13.12 9.27 0.02
N ASN A 95 -13.79 8.60 -0.91
CA ASN A 95 -15.22 8.79 -1.21
C ASN A 95 -16.00 7.61 -0.61
N LEU A 96 -16.46 7.78 0.63
CA LEU A 96 -17.10 6.71 1.42
C LEU A 96 -18.57 6.53 1.11
#